data_AF-A0A731TJP5-F1
#
_entry.id   AF-A0A731TJP5-F1
#
_cell.length_a   1.000
_cell.length_b   1.000
_cell.length_c   1.000
_cell.angle_alpha   90.00
_cell.angle_beta   90.00
_cell.angle_gamma   90.00
#
_symmetry.space_group_name_H-M   'P 1'
#
loop_
_entity.id
_entity.type
_entity.pdbx_description
1 polymer ?
#
loop_
_entity_poly.entity_id
_entity_poly.type
_entity_poly.pdbx_seq_one_letter_code
_entity_poly.pdbx_strand_id
1 'polypeptide(L)'
;MSLLAGLEQRVRENGGLIVSCQPVPGSPMDKPEIVTAMAQAGAGISEEVDGHQKGVEFIGTTLSGYTGPTTPVEPDLAMVAQLSHTGCRVIAEGRYDTPALAASAIAHGAWAVTVGSATQ
;
A
#
# COMPACT_ATOMS: atom_id res chain seq x y z
N MET A 1 21.50 -5.04 11.08
CA MET A 1 20.29 -5.87 11.06
C MET A 1 19.74 -5.92 9.65
N SER A 2 19.23 -7.07 9.19
CA SER A 2 18.57 -7.14 7.89
C SER A 2 17.20 -6.47 7.93
N LEU A 3 16.70 -6.08 6.76
CA LEU A 3 15.37 -5.50 6.57
C LEU A 3 14.26 -6.36 7.20
N LEU A 4 14.36 -7.69 7.00
CA LEU A 4 13.43 -8.67 7.53
C LEU A 4 13.52 -8.76 9.06
N ALA A 5 14.74 -8.79 9.62
CA ALA A 5 14.93 -8.83 11.06
C ALA A 5 14.33 -7.59 11.76
N GLY A 6 14.47 -6.42 11.15
CA GLY A 6 13.84 -5.19 11.66
C GLY A 6 12.32 -5.23 11.59
N LEU A 7 11.74 -5.82 10.54
CA LEU A 7 10.30 -5.99 10.42
C LEU A 7 9.75 -6.97 11.45
N GLU A 8 10.36 -8.15 11.55
CA GLU A 8 9.96 -9.16 12.53
C GLU A 8 10.01 -8.60 13.96
N GLN A 9 11.02 -7.79 14.28
CA GLN A 9 11.13 -7.16 15.58
C GLN A 9 9.94 -6.23 15.85
N ARG A 10 9.57 -5.37 14.89
CA ARG A 10 8.44 -4.45 15.03
C ARG A 10 7.10 -5.17 15.08
N VAL A 11 6.92 -6.24 14.31
CA VAL A 11 5.72 -7.08 14.39
C VAL A 11 5.61 -7.74 15.76
N ARG A 12 6.73 -8.21 16.34
CA ARG A 12 6.77 -8.77 17.70
C ARG A 12 6.43 -7.71 18.76
N GLU A 13 6.93 -6.49 18.61
CA GLU A 13 6.76 -5.41 19.59
C GLU A 13 5.40 -4.71 19.51
N ASN A 14 4.89 -4.50 18.29
CA ASN A 14 3.74 -3.62 18.02
C ASN A 14 2.52 -4.35 17.43
N GLY A 15 2.68 -5.61 17.03
CA GLY A 15 1.68 -6.36 16.26
C GLY A 15 1.82 -6.12 14.75
N GLY A 16 1.44 -7.11 13.94
CA GLY A 16 1.52 -7.02 12.47
C GLY A 16 0.17 -6.64 11.87
N LEU A 17 -0.04 -5.35 11.58
CA LEU A 17 -1.24 -4.86 10.91
C LEU A 17 -0.89 -4.33 9.50
N ILE A 18 -1.52 -4.92 8.49
CA ILE A 18 -1.51 -4.47 7.10
C ILE A 18 -2.91 -3.93 6.80
N VAL A 19 -3.02 -2.72 6.23
CA VAL A 19 -4.31 -2.12 5.88
C VAL A 19 -4.35 -1.78 4.40
N SER A 20 -5.44 -2.19 3.77
CA SER A 20 -5.75 -1.81 2.39
C SER A 20 -6.64 -0.57 2.40
N CYS A 21 -6.11 0.59 2.00
CA CYS A 21 -6.84 1.86 1.96
C CYS A 21 -7.55 2.03 0.61
N GLN A 22 -8.66 1.32 0.42
CA GLN A 22 -9.38 1.28 -0.86
C GLN A 22 -10.84 1.68 -0.68
N PRO A 23 -11.28 2.82 -1.24
CA PRO A 23 -12.66 3.26 -1.21
C PRO A 23 -13.49 2.53 -2.28
N VAL A 24 -14.82 2.57 -2.12
CA VAL A 24 -15.75 2.13 -3.16
C VAL A 24 -15.67 3.13 -4.33
N PRO A 25 -15.56 2.71 -5.60
CA PRO A 25 -15.39 3.63 -6.71
C PRO A 25 -16.56 4.54 -6.95
N GLY A 26 -16.24 5.77 -7.31
CA GLY A 26 -17.20 6.84 -7.44
C GLY A 26 -17.85 7.24 -6.11
N SER A 27 -17.45 6.65 -4.98
CA SER A 27 -17.93 7.09 -3.67
C SER A 27 -17.32 8.45 -3.32
N PRO A 28 -17.92 9.19 -2.37
CA PRO A 28 -17.32 10.42 -1.86
C PRO A 28 -15.89 10.24 -1.31
N MET A 29 -15.52 9.01 -0.94
CA MET A 29 -14.22 8.61 -0.41
C MET A 29 -13.21 8.24 -1.51
N ASP A 30 -13.65 8.10 -2.77
CA ASP A 30 -12.83 7.76 -3.93
C ASP A 30 -12.08 8.97 -4.46
N LYS A 31 -11.22 9.52 -3.60
CA LYS A 31 -10.38 10.67 -3.90
C LYS A 31 -8.95 10.39 -3.40
N PRO A 32 -7.91 10.68 -4.19
CA PRO A 32 -6.52 10.45 -3.80
C PRO A 32 -6.16 11.06 -2.44
N GLU A 33 -6.71 12.23 -2.12
CA GLU A 33 -6.47 12.93 -0.86
C GLU A 33 -7.07 12.17 0.34
N ILE A 34 -8.24 11.54 0.16
CA ILE A 34 -8.92 10.77 1.20
C ILE A 34 -8.22 9.43 1.43
N VAL A 35 -7.79 8.77 0.36
CA VAL A 35 -6.98 7.54 0.44
C VAL A 35 -5.68 7.81 1.19
N THR A 36 -5.01 8.91 0.86
CA THR A 36 -3.80 9.37 1.54
C THR A 36 -4.06 9.65 3.02
N ALA A 37 -5.14 10.34 3.35
CA ALA A 37 -5.52 10.61 4.74
C ALA A 37 -5.81 9.32 5.53
N MET A 38 -6.48 8.34 4.90
CA MET A 38 -6.76 7.04 5.52
C MET A 38 -5.49 6.22 5.74
N ALA A 39 -4.54 6.28 4.80
CA ALA A 39 -3.21 5.70 4.91
C ALA A 39 -2.41 6.32 6.07
N GLN A 40 -2.41 7.65 6.19
CA GLN A 40 -1.73 8.37 7.27
C GLN A 40 -2.35 8.09 8.64
N ALA A 41 -3.69 8.13 8.73
CA ALA A 41 -4.43 7.76 9.94
C ALA A 41 -4.16 6.31 10.34
N GLY A 42 -4.14 5.41 9.34
CA GLY A 42 -3.72 4.03 9.50
C GLY A 42 -2.33 3.96 10.12
N ALA A 43 -1.33 4.59 9.52
CA ALA A 43 0.08 4.59 9.94
C ALA A 43 0.35 5.30 11.29
N GLY A 44 -0.67 5.82 11.97
CA GLY A 44 -0.51 6.52 13.26
C GLY A 44 0.25 7.84 13.12
N ILE A 45 0.25 8.43 11.93
CA ILE A 45 0.88 9.72 11.63
C ILE A 45 -0.13 10.80 11.99
N SER A 46 -0.30 11.09 13.28
CA SER A 46 -0.91 12.34 13.72
C SER A 46 0.14 13.45 13.70
N GLU A 47 -0.26 14.67 13.37
CA GLU A 47 0.52 15.84 13.76
C GLU A 47 0.53 15.87 15.30
N GLU A 48 1.60 15.28 15.85
CA GLU A 48 2.09 15.34 17.23
C GLU A 48 1.04 15.16 18.34
N VAL A 49 0.83 13.91 18.82
CA VAL A 49 0.57 13.66 20.25
C VAL A 49 1.22 12.32 20.67
N ASP A 50 2.23 12.48 21.53
CA ASP A 50 2.71 11.57 22.59
C ASP A 50 2.41 10.07 22.46
N GLY A 51 3.39 9.35 21.91
CA GLY A 51 3.94 8.19 22.61
C GLY A 51 3.09 6.93 22.73
N HIS A 52 2.34 6.50 21.71
CA HIS A 52 2.02 5.09 21.41
C HIS A 52 1.58 4.95 19.93
N GLN A 53 2.54 4.84 18.99
CA GLN A 53 2.27 4.64 17.55
C GLN A 53 1.82 3.19 17.28
N LYS A 54 0.52 2.92 17.37
CA LYS A 54 -0.08 1.73 16.75
C LYS A 54 -0.57 2.10 15.35
N GLY A 55 0.37 2.12 14.42
CA GLY A 55 0.16 2.44 13.02
C GLY A 55 0.17 1.21 12.11
N VAL A 56 -0.53 1.29 10.98
CA VAL A 56 -0.43 0.41 9.82
C VAL A 56 1.00 0.41 9.33
N GLU A 57 1.60 -0.78 9.26
CA GLU A 57 3.00 -0.92 8.88
C GLU A 57 3.18 -0.98 7.36
N PHE A 58 2.15 -1.41 6.63
CA PHE A 58 2.14 -1.51 5.17
C PHE A 58 0.78 -1.18 4.54
N ILE A 59 0.82 -0.58 3.36
CA ILE A 59 -0.37 -0.33 2.53
C ILE A 59 -0.26 -1.09 1.21
N GLY A 60 -1.31 -1.82 0.86
CA GLY A 60 -1.40 -2.64 -0.36
C GLY A 60 -2.22 -1.99 -1.48
N THR A 61 -1.86 -2.26 -2.75
CA THR A 61 -2.61 -1.80 -3.93
C THR A 61 -3.53 -2.87 -4.55
N THR A 62 -3.75 -4.00 -3.86
CA THR A 62 -4.38 -5.22 -4.39
C THR A 62 -5.66 -5.01 -5.22
N LEU A 63 -6.61 -4.18 -4.75
CA LEU A 63 -7.88 -3.95 -5.45
C LEU A 63 -7.87 -2.75 -6.40
N SER A 64 -6.73 -2.07 -6.60
CA SER A 64 -6.65 -1.02 -7.63
C SER A 64 -7.12 -1.62 -8.96
N GLY A 65 -8.08 -0.98 -9.62
CA GLY A 65 -8.67 -1.45 -10.88
C GLY A 65 -9.70 -2.59 -10.77
N TYR A 66 -9.93 -3.20 -9.60
CA TYR A 66 -10.92 -4.29 -9.43
C TYR A 66 -12.29 -3.82 -8.94
N THR A 67 -12.41 -2.52 -8.70
CA THR A 67 -13.58 -1.95 -8.04
C THR A 67 -14.54 -1.30 -9.04
N GLY A 68 -14.08 -1.08 -10.28
CA GLY A 68 -14.89 -0.60 -11.40
C GLY A 68 -15.49 -1.74 -12.23
N PRO A 69 -16.28 -1.41 -13.27
CA PRO A 69 -16.92 -2.42 -14.12
C PRO A 69 -15.95 -3.17 -15.03
N THR A 70 -14.73 -2.66 -15.21
CA THR A 70 -13.69 -3.26 -16.05
C THR A 70 -12.36 -3.26 -15.33
N THR A 71 -11.71 -4.42 -15.30
CA THR A 71 -10.37 -4.56 -14.74
C THR A 71 -9.31 -4.13 -15.77
N PRO A 72 -8.42 -3.16 -15.44
CA PRO A 72 -7.28 -2.82 -16.28
C PRO A 72 -6.35 -4.01 -16.50
N VAL A 73 -5.61 -4.01 -17.61
CA VAL A 73 -4.53 -5.00 -17.85
C VAL A 73 -3.28 -4.63 -17.06
N GLU A 74 -2.94 -3.35 -17.00
CA GLU A 74 -1.70 -2.87 -16.40
C GLU A 74 -1.82 -2.62 -14.88
N PRO A 75 -0.73 -2.78 -14.11
CA PRO A 75 -0.69 -2.40 -12.70
C PRO A 75 -0.73 -0.88 -12.52
N ASP A 76 -1.18 -0.43 -11.35
CA ASP A 76 -1.32 0.99 -11.04
C ASP A 76 -0.05 1.57 -10.40
N LEU A 77 0.95 1.81 -11.24
CA LEU A 77 2.23 2.39 -10.83
C LEU A 77 2.09 3.83 -10.32
N ALA A 78 1.05 4.56 -10.77
CA ALA A 78 0.79 5.92 -10.33
C ALA A 78 0.35 5.94 -8.85
N MET A 79 -0.56 5.04 -8.46
CA MET A 79 -0.97 4.89 -7.07
C MET A 79 0.20 4.45 -6.18
N VAL A 80 1.07 3.55 -6.66
CA VAL A 80 2.29 3.16 -5.94
C VAL A 80 3.18 4.37 -5.66
N ALA A 81 3.45 5.19 -6.68
CA ALA A 81 4.27 6.39 -6.54
C ALA A 81 3.64 7.40 -5.57
N GLN A 82 2.34 7.64 -5.69
CA GLN A 82 1.61 8.57 -4.82
C GLN A 82 1.68 8.12 -3.35
N LEU A 83 1.35 6.86 -3.06
CA LEU A 83 1.39 6.32 -1.70
C LEU A 83 2.82 6.27 -1.14
N SER A 84 3.82 5.97 -1.97
CA SER A 84 5.22 6.01 -1.53
C SER A 84 5.62 7.43 -1.13
N HIS A 85 5.20 8.44 -1.91
CA HIS A 85 5.53 9.84 -1.65
C HIS A 85 4.90 10.40 -0.37
N THR A 86 3.87 9.77 0.19
CA THR A 86 3.24 10.18 1.45
C THR A 86 3.96 9.64 2.68
N GLY A 87 5.08 8.92 2.49
CA GLY A 87 5.87 8.30 3.55
C GLY A 87 5.40 6.89 3.95
N CYS A 88 4.43 6.34 3.22
CA CYS A 88 3.91 4.99 3.49
C CYS A 88 4.83 3.90 2.93
N ARG A 89 4.92 2.75 3.62
CA ARG A 89 5.56 1.55 3.06
C ARG A 89 4.55 0.80 2.20
N VAL A 90 4.72 0.89 0.88
CA VAL A 90 3.77 0.31 -0.08
C VAL A 90 4.15 -1.12 -0.45
N ILE A 91 3.21 -2.06 -0.35
CA ILE A 91 3.30 -3.38 -0.97
C ILE A 91 2.51 -3.31 -2.27
N ALA A 92 3.24 -3.25 -3.38
CA ALA A 92 2.63 -3.20 -4.70
C ALA A 92 2.05 -4.58 -5.03
N GLU A 93 0.74 -4.64 -5.25
CA GLU A 93 0.02 -5.88 -5.51
C GLU A 93 -1.06 -5.65 -6.56
N GLY A 94 -1.21 -6.64 -7.47
CA GLY A 94 -2.16 -6.63 -8.58
C GLY A 94 -1.51 -6.38 -9.95
N ARG A 95 -1.59 -7.38 -10.85
CA ARG A 95 -1.23 -7.31 -12.29
C ARG A 95 0.27 -7.09 -12.59
N TYR A 96 1.15 -7.51 -11.69
CA TYR A 96 2.60 -7.53 -11.92
C TYR A 96 3.05 -8.83 -12.57
N ASP A 97 2.55 -9.11 -13.79
CA ASP A 97 2.67 -10.42 -14.45
C ASP A 97 4.04 -10.66 -15.10
N THR A 98 4.94 -9.67 -15.06
CA THR A 98 6.31 -9.81 -15.58
C THR A 98 7.33 -9.25 -14.58
N PRO A 99 8.57 -9.78 -14.59
CA PRO A 99 9.66 -9.21 -13.79
C PRO A 99 9.92 -7.73 -14.06
N ALA A 100 9.70 -7.27 -15.29
CA ALA A 100 9.87 -5.87 -15.67
C ALA A 100 8.83 -4.97 -14.98
N LEU A 101 7.56 -5.40 -14.92
CA LEU A 101 6.51 -4.67 -14.21
C LEU A 101 6.78 -4.61 -12.70
N ALA A 102 7.22 -5.72 -12.10
CA ALA A 102 7.63 -5.74 -10.70
C ALA A 102 8.81 -4.78 -10.43
N ALA A 103 9.82 -4.77 -11.31
CA ALA A 103 10.93 -3.81 -11.21
C ALA A 103 10.44 -2.36 -11.33
N SER A 104 9.47 -2.08 -12.21
CA SER A 104 8.83 -0.77 -12.31
C SER A 104 8.16 -0.36 -11.01
N ALA A 105 7.44 -1.23 -10.31
CA ALA A 105 6.86 -0.89 -9.01
C ALA A 105 7.90 -0.51 -7.96
N ILE A 106 9.02 -1.26 -7.89
CA ILE A 106 10.14 -0.90 -7.01
C ILE A 106 10.72 0.46 -7.38
N ALA A 107 10.91 0.74 -8.68
CA ALA A 107 11.38 2.03 -9.16
C ALA A 107 10.40 3.19 -8.85
N HIS A 108 9.11 2.89 -8.69
CA HIS A 108 8.07 3.84 -8.28
C HIS A 108 7.89 3.91 -6.75
N GLY A 109 8.79 3.29 -5.97
CA GLY A 109 8.83 3.45 -4.51
C GLY A 109 8.03 2.40 -3.73
N ALA A 110 7.64 1.29 -4.37
CA ALA A 110 7.16 0.12 -3.63
C ALA A 110 8.27 -0.45 -2.75
N TRP A 111 7.91 -0.85 -1.54
CA TRP A 111 8.77 -1.54 -0.59
C TRP A 111 8.98 -3.01 -1.00
N ALA A 112 7.92 -3.65 -1.48
CA ALA A 112 7.94 -4.98 -2.06
C ALA A 112 6.82 -5.13 -3.09
N VAL A 113 6.90 -6.17 -3.91
CA VAL A 113 5.86 -6.52 -4.89
C VAL A 113 5.33 -7.91 -4.55
N THR A 114 4.02 -8.03 -4.37
CA THR A 114 3.34 -9.31 -4.32
C THR A 114 2.98 -9.73 -5.75
N VAL A 115 3.52 -10.86 -6.19
CA VAL A 115 3.19 -11.47 -7.48
C VAL A 115 2.35 -12.73 -7.23
N GLY A 116 1.17 -12.77 -7.84
CA GLY A 116 0.27 -13.90 -7.81
C GLY A 116 -0.74 -13.75 -8.95
N SER A 117 -1.45 -14.84 -9.29
CA SER A 117 -2.57 -14.76 -10.21
C SER A 117 -3.77 -14.17 -9.46
N ALA A 118 -4.18 -12.95 -9.79
CA ALA A 118 -5.53 -12.50 -9.47
C ALA A 118 -6.47 -13.38 -10.29
N THR A 119 -7.02 -14.42 -9.67
CA THR A 119 -7.88 -15.39 -10.34
C THR A 119 -9.03 -14.67 -11.02
N GLN A 120 -9.19 -14.94 -12.32
CA GLN A 120 -10.36 -14.58 -13.12
C GLN A 120 -11.66 -15.04 -12.46
#